data_AF-A0A6L2Q9X0-F1
#
_entry.id   AF-A0A6L2Q9X0-F1
#
_cell.length_a   1.000
_cell.length_b   1.000
_cell.length_c   1.000
_cell.angle_alpha   90.00
_cell.angle_beta   90.00
_cell.angle_gamma   90.00
#
_symmetry.space_group_name_H-M   'P 1'
#
loop_
_entity.id
_entity.type
_entity.pdbx_description
1 polymer ?
#
loop_
_entity_poly.entity_id
_entity_poly.type
_entity_poly.pdbx_seq_one_letter_code
_entity_poly.pdbx_strand_id
1 'polypeptide(L)'
;MGQSGVWMEIKGQSSSRQVTVGEDTAVLIKAVLPAGFGTQVTDCVAHDGTGETSQRLLDEWGCPIDELILPAMQPILQDGSGSKLRLQVVGATFAAFKFPDRNSLHLCCTLQLCRGSCTK
;
A
#
# COMPACT_ATOMS: atom_id res chain seq x y z
N MET A 1 18.31 -10.77 -17.32
CA MET A 1 16.88 -11.09 -17.11
C MET A 1 16.37 -10.25 -15.96
N GLY A 2 15.67 -9.15 -16.23
CA GLY A 2 15.04 -8.37 -15.16
C GLY A 2 13.81 -9.14 -14.66
N GLN A 3 13.73 -9.40 -13.36
CA GLN A 3 12.63 -10.13 -12.76
C GLN A 3 11.48 -9.18 -12.43
N SER A 4 10.24 -9.63 -12.66
CA SER A 4 9.06 -8.93 -12.17
C SER A 4 8.88 -9.19 -10.68
N GLY A 5 8.41 -8.19 -9.95
CA GLY A 5 8.26 -8.30 -8.50
C GLY A 5 7.33 -7.23 -7.95
N VAL A 6 6.70 -7.57 -6.84
CA VAL A 6 5.83 -6.67 -6.08
C VAL A 6 6.28 -6.72 -4.63
N TRP A 7 6.38 -5.56 -4.01
CA TRP A 7 6.68 -5.45 -2.59
C TRP A 7 6.00 -4.22 -1.99
N MET A 8 5.87 -4.25 -0.67
CA MET A 8 5.30 -3.16 0.12
C MET A 8 6.36 -2.58 1.04
N GLU A 9 6.33 -1.27 1.25
CA GLU A 9 7.22 -0.53 2.11
C GLU A 9 6.41 0.41 3.00
N ILE A 10 6.75 0.48 4.28
CA ILE A 10 6.21 1.45 5.23
C ILE A 10 7.34 2.41 5.59
N LYS A 11 7.10 3.71 5.44
CA LYS A 11 8.06 4.78 5.77
C LYS A 11 7.50 5.68 6.85
N GLY A 12 8.14 5.71 8.01
CA GLY A 12 7.95 6.77 9.01
C GLY A 12 8.82 7.99 8.71
N GLN A 13 8.66 9.05 9.51
CA GLN A 13 9.57 10.21 9.49
C GLN A 13 10.91 9.88 10.16
N SER A 14 10.89 9.01 11.18
CA SER A 14 12.10 8.54 11.85
C SER A 14 12.79 7.42 11.07
N SER A 15 14.13 7.37 11.12
CA SER A 15 14.92 6.23 10.61
C SER A 15 14.83 4.99 11.51
N SER A 16 14.08 5.07 12.61
CA SER A 16 13.87 3.96 13.53
C SER A 16 12.87 2.94 12.99
N ARG A 17 12.99 1.67 13.41
CA ARG A 17 12.02 0.60 13.07
C ARG A 17 10.68 0.72 13.81
N GLN A 18 10.48 1.82 14.52
CA GLN A 18 9.30 2.08 15.32
C GLN A 18 8.67 3.39 14.84
N VAL A 19 7.35 3.43 14.86
CA VAL A 19 6.56 4.59 14.47
C VAL A 19 5.72 5.00 15.69
N THR A 20 5.64 6.30 15.95
CA THR A 20 4.82 6.82 17.05
C THR A 20 3.39 7.06 16.58
N VAL A 21 2.40 6.81 17.42
CA VAL A 21 1.00 7.15 17.10
C VAL A 21 0.89 8.64 16.77
N GLY A 22 0.22 8.96 15.66
CA GLY A 22 0.07 10.31 15.12
C GLY A 22 1.21 10.77 14.22
N GLU A 23 2.32 10.02 14.11
CA GLU A 23 3.42 10.33 13.18
C GLU A 23 2.97 10.13 11.72
N ASP A 24 3.29 11.09 10.84
CA ASP A 24 3.02 10.94 9.41
C ASP A 24 3.81 9.75 8.84
N THR A 25 3.08 8.74 8.38
CA THR A 25 3.63 7.50 7.86
C THR A 25 3.09 7.25 6.46
N ALA A 26 3.93 6.76 5.56
CA ALA A 26 3.52 6.39 4.22
C ALA A 26 3.54 4.88 4.01
N VAL A 27 2.49 4.33 3.41
CA VAL A 27 2.49 2.98 2.84
C VAL A 27 2.69 3.08 1.34
N LEU A 28 3.67 2.35 0.81
CA LEU A 28 4.02 2.33 -0.60
C LEU A 28 3.94 0.90 -1.10
N ILE A 29 3.15 0.68 -2.16
CA ILE A 29 3.14 -0.58 -2.90
C ILE A 29 3.87 -0.33 -4.22
N LYS A 30 4.91 -1.13 -4.46
CA LYS A 30 5.80 -1.01 -5.60
C LYS A 30 5.72 -2.26 -6.45
N ALA A 31 5.57 -2.07 -7.74
CA ALA A 31 5.48 -3.15 -8.71
C ALA A 31 6.42 -2.88 -9.88
N VAL A 32 7.30 -3.84 -10.17
CA VAL A 32 8.12 -3.89 -11.38
C VAL A 32 7.51 -4.94 -12.28
N LEU A 33 6.84 -4.51 -13.34
CA LEU A 33 6.04 -5.37 -14.22
C LEU A 33 6.37 -5.10 -15.68
N PRO A 34 6.11 -6.04 -16.60
CA PRO A 34 6.29 -5.80 -18.02
C PRO A 34 5.46 -4.61 -18.51
N ALA A 35 5.93 -3.93 -19.55
CA ALA A 35 5.16 -2.91 -20.23
C ALA A 35 3.79 -3.48 -20.68
N GLY A 36 2.72 -2.71 -20.46
CA GLY A 36 1.36 -3.15 -20.74
C GLY A 36 0.63 -3.84 -19.58
N PHE A 37 1.22 -3.92 -18.38
CA PHE A 37 0.49 -4.26 -17.16
C PHE A 37 0.25 -3.03 -16.28
N GLY A 38 -0.96 -2.90 -15.75
CA GLY A 38 -1.36 -1.92 -14.74
C GLY A 38 -1.59 -2.58 -13.39
N THR A 39 -1.60 -1.77 -12.33
CA THR A 39 -1.85 -2.22 -10.97
C THR A 39 -2.93 -1.39 -10.28
N GLN A 40 -3.75 -2.03 -9.47
CA GLN A 40 -4.74 -1.38 -8.61
C GLN A 40 -4.74 -2.03 -7.23
N VAL A 41 -4.73 -1.22 -6.18
CA VAL A 41 -4.93 -1.70 -4.80
C VAL A 41 -6.43 -1.80 -4.59
N THR A 42 -6.93 -3.00 -4.31
CA THR A 42 -8.38 -3.26 -4.21
C THR A 42 -8.84 -3.53 -2.79
N ASP A 43 -7.93 -3.71 -1.84
CA ASP A 43 -8.26 -3.92 -0.43
C ASP A 43 -7.02 -3.67 0.43
N CYS A 44 -7.21 -3.15 1.63
CA CYS A 44 -6.17 -3.10 2.66
C CYS A 44 -6.80 -3.35 4.03
N VAL A 45 -6.13 -4.14 4.85
CA VAL A 45 -6.54 -4.51 6.20
C VAL A 45 -5.39 -4.28 7.16
N ALA A 46 -5.67 -3.59 8.27
CA ALA A 46 -4.81 -3.55 9.43
C ALA A 46 -5.17 -4.70 10.38
N HIS A 47 -4.20 -5.44 10.89
CA HIS A 47 -4.44 -6.50 11.88
C HIS A 47 -3.33 -6.56 12.93
N ASP A 48 -3.61 -7.21 14.05
CA ASP A 48 -2.71 -7.30 15.21
C ASP A 48 -1.65 -8.41 15.10
N GLY A 49 -1.62 -9.14 13.99
CA GLY A 49 -0.72 -10.28 13.77
C GLY A 49 -1.17 -11.60 14.42
N THR A 50 -2.15 -11.58 15.33
CA THR A 50 -2.74 -12.80 15.92
C THR A 50 -4.05 -13.19 15.23
N GLY A 51 -4.65 -12.26 14.47
CA GLY A 51 -5.91 -12.46 13.77
C GLY A 51 -7.14 -12.25 14.67
N GLU A 52 -6.93 -11.83 15.92
CA GLU A 52 -8.03 -11.53 16.85
C GLU A 52 -8.64 -10.17 16.56
N THR A 53 -7.80 -9.19 16.20
CA THR A 53 -8.25 -7.83 15.88
C THR A 53 -7.84 -7.47 14.45
N SER A 54 -8.82 -7.05 13.65
CA SER A 54 -8.58 -6.51 12.32
C SER A 54 -9.51 -5.34 12.03
N GLN A 55 -9.03 -4.42 11.21
CA GLN A 55 -9.75 -3.25 10.72
C GLN A 55 -9.51 -3.16 9.23
N ARG A 56 -10.60 -3.20 8.46
CA ARG A 56 -10.54 -2.95 7.02
C ARG A 56 -10.35 -1.45 6.78
N LEU A 57 -9.41 -1.10 5.90
CA LEU A 57 -9.02 0.29 5.60
C LEU A 57 -9.55 0.74 4.23
N LEU A 58 -9.57 -0.18 3.26
CA LEU A 58 -10.19 0.04 1.95
C LEU A 58 -11.33 -0.96 1.75
N ASP A 59 -12.37 -0.57 1.02
CA ASP A 59 -13.38 -1.50 0.53
C ASP A 59 -12.83 -2.39 -0.59
N GLU A 60 -13.67 -3.24 -1.18
CA GLU A 60 -13.29 -4.18 -2.24
C GLU A 60 -12.98 -3.52 -3.60
N TRP A 61 -13.27 -2.22 -3.72
CA TRP A 61 -13.03 -1.40 -4.91
C TRP A 61 -11.81 -0.48 -4.73
N GLY A 62 -11.12 -0.57 -3.58
CA GLY A 62 -9.96 0.24 -3.23
C GLY A 62 -10.31 1.65 -2.73
N CYS A 63 -11.55 1.90 -2.34
CA CYS A 63 -11.98 3.17 -1.75
C CYS A 63 -11.77 3.18 -0.23
N PRO A 64 -11.33 4.31 0.37
CA PRO A 64 -11.22 4.42 1.83
C PRO A 64 -12.54 4.16 2.53
N ILE A 65 -12.50 3.34 3.59
CA ILE A 65 -13.62 3.19 4.52
C ILE A 65 -13.68 4.39 5.46
N ASP A 66 -12.51 4.86 5.91
CA ASP A 66 -12.34 6.06 6.72
C ASP A 66 -11.11 6.82 6.25
N GLU A 67 -11.33 7.99 5.61
CA GLU A 67 -10.27 8.84 5.08
C GLU A 67 -9.35 9.40 6.17
N LEU A 68 -9.78 9.44 7.42
CA LEU A 68 -8.94 9.90 8.53
C LEU A 68 -7.94 8.83 8.98
N ILE A 69 -8.24 7.54 8.75
CA ILE A 69 -7.35 6.43 9.12
C ILE A 69 -6.40 6.11 7.97
N LEU A 70 -6.92 5.95 6.75
CA LEU A 70 -6.12 5.73 5.55
C LEU A 70 -6.74 6.47 4.37
N PRO A 71 -6.11 7.54 3.87
CA PRO A 71 -6.57 8.22 2.67
C PRO A 71 -6.51 7.33 1.42
N ALA A 72 -7.17 7.77 0.35
CA ALA A 72 -7.15 7.07 -0.92
C ALA A 72 -5.72 6.85 -1.42
N MET A 73 -5.44 5.63 -1.87
CA MET A 73 -4.15 5.26 -2.46
C MET A 73 -3.99 5.95 -3.82
N GLN A 74 -2.95 6.77 -3.98
CA GLN A 74 -2.70 7.56 -5.18
C GLN A 74 -1.46 7.07 -5.92
N PRO A 75 -1.44 7.13 -7.27
CA PRO A 75 -0.23 6.89 -8.05
C PRO A 75 0.82 7.95 -7.71
N ILE A 76 2.00 7.53 -7.26
CA ILE A 76 3.13 8.41 -6.93
C ILE A 76 4.12 8.43 -8.09
N LEU A 77 4.45 7.25 -8.64
CA LEU A 77 5.40 7.11 -9.76
C LEU A 77 4.91 6.07 -10.75
N GLN A 78 5.17 6.36 -12.02
CA GLN A 78 4.76 5.56 -13.15
C GLN A 78 5.82 5.66 -14.26
N ASP A 79 7.05 5.21 -13.98
CA ASP A 79 8.17 5.35 -14.91
C ASP A 79 8.11 4.31 -16.03
N GLY A 80 7.94 4.79 -17.26
CA GLY A 80 7.81 4.02 -18.49
C GLY A 80 8.85 4.36 -19.55
N SER A 81 10.07 4.74 -19.16
CA SER A 81 11.12 5.08 -20.12
C SER A 81 11.64 3.84 -20.87
N GLY A 82 11.06 3.54 -22.05
CA GLY A 82 11.60 2.65 -23.10
C GLY A 82 11.93 1.19 -22.74
N SER A 83 11.69 0.81 -21.49
CA SER A 83 12.17 -0.43 -20.88
C SER A 83 11.12 -1.52 -20.97
N LYS A 84 11.54 -2.79 -21.13
CA LYS A 84 10.62 -3.95 -21.08
C LYS A 84 9.87 -4.05 -19.75
N LEU A 85 10.39 -3.46 -18.68
CA LEU A 85 9.80 -3.42 -17.34
C LEU A 85 9.51 -1.97 -16.94
N ARG A 86 8.40 -1.77 -16.22
CA ARG A 86 7.88 -0.50 -15.74
C ARG A 86 7.80 -0.53 -14.21
N LEU A 87 8.30 0.51 -13.55
CA LEU A 87 8.09 0.69 -12.12
C LEU A 87 6.79 1.49 -11.89
N GLN A 88 5.88 0.90 -11.12
CA GLN A 88 4.65 1.52 -10.67
C GLN A 88 4.70 1.63 -9.15
N VAL A 89 4.43 2.82 -8.63
CA VAL A 89 4.37 3.10 -7.20
C VAL A 89 3.04 3.76 -6.89
N VAL A 90 2.30 3.15 -5.98
CA VAL A 90 1.04 3.66 -5.44
C VAL A 90 1.17 3.73 -3.92
N GLY A 91 0.63 4.76 -3.30
CA GLY A 91 0.74 4.93 -1.86
C GLY A 91 -0.19 5.98 -1.29
N ALA A 92 -0.22 6.03 0.03
CA ALA A 92 -0.92 7.04 0.81
C ALA A 92 -0.08 7.38 2.05
N THR A 93 -0.19 8.63 2.49
CA THR A 93 0.35 9.09 3.77
C THR A 93 -0.81 9.18 4.76
N PHE A 94 -0.61 8.67 5.97
CA PHE A 94 -1.61 8.61 7.03
C PHE A 94 -0.95 8.85 8.40
N ALA A 95 -1.75 9.30 9.36
CA ALA A 95 -1.30 9.40 10.75
C ALA A 95 -1.22 7.99 11.35
N ALA A 96 -0.04 7.59 11.81
CA ALA A 96 0.16 6.26 12.37
C ALA A 96 -0.80 5.97 13.52
N PHE A 97 -1.37 4.77 13.54
CA PHE A 97 -2.32 4.34 14.55
C PHE A 97 -1.93 2.97 15.09
N LYS A 98 -2.59 2.54 16.18
CA LYS A 98 -2.43 1.21 16.75
C LYS A 98 -3.75 0.73 17.34
N PHE A 99 -3.88 -0.58 17.53
CA PHE A 99 -4.93 -1.11 18.41
C PHE A 99 -4.55 -0.82 19.89
N PRO A 100 -5.51 -0.44 20.75
CA PRO A 100 -5.24 -0.01 22.13
C PRO A 100 -4.35 -0.99 22.92
N ASP A 101 -4.62 -2.29 22.81
CA ASP A 101 -3.93 -3.36 23.56
C ASP A 101 -2.77 -4.02 22.80
N ARG A 102 -2.39 -3.47 21.64
CA ARG A 102 -1.32 -4.02 20.79
C ARG A 102 -0.21 -3.01 20.54
N ASN A 103 1.01 -3.53 20.46
CA ASN A 103 2.21 -2.75 20.16
C ASN A 103 2.67 -2.93 18.71
N SER A 104 2.12 -3.90 17.99
CA SER A 104 2.37 -4.16 16.58
C SER A 104 1.10 -3.96 15.76
N LEU A 105 1.25 -3.32 14.61
CA LEU A 105 0.23 -3.18 13.59
C LEU A 105 0.79 -3.77 12.30
N HIS A 106 0.03 -4.68 11.69
CA HIS A 106 0.38 -5.28 10.41
C HIS A 106 -0.57 -4.77 9.35
N LEU A 107 -0.03 -4.31 8.22
CA LEU A 107 -0.80 -3.91 7.06
C LEU A 107 -0.70 -5.00 5.99
N CYS A 108 -1.86 -5.47 5.52
CA CYS A 108 -1.97 -6.40 4.41
C CYS A 108 -2.83 -5.75 3.32
N CYS A 109 -2.33 -5.69 2.10
CA CYS A 109 -3.06 -5.12 0.96
C CYS A 109 -3.14 -6.10 -0.19
N THR A 110 -4.26 -6.07 -0.91
CA THR A 110 -4.50 -6.85 -2.12
C THR A 110 -4.17 -5.99 -3.33
N LEU A 111 -3.25 -6.47 -4.17
CA LEU A 111 -2.88 -5.82 -5.43
C LEU A 111 -3.43 -6.62 -6.61
N GLN A 112 -4.31 -6.00 -7.38
CA GLN A 112 -4.78 -6.54 -8.65
C GLN A 112 -3.85 -6.13 -9.80
N LEU A 113 -3.56 -7.11 -10.67
CA LEU A 113 -2.79 -6.91 -11.89
C LEU A 113 -3.74 -6.94 -13.10
N CYS A 114 -3.64 -5.93 -13.97
CA CYS A 114 -4.47 -5.81 -15.16
C CYS A 114 -3.60 -5.78 -16.41
N ARG A 115 -4.10 -6.31 -17.53
CA ARG A 115 -3.53 -5.99 -18.85
C ARG A 115 -4.05 -4.63 -19.27
N GLY A 116 -3.16 -3.69 -19.55
CA GLY A 116 -3.47 -2.29 -19.79
C GLY A 116 -3.74 -1.54 -18.49
N SER A 117 -4.68 -0.59 -18.53
CA SER A 117 -5.15 0.13 -17.35
C SER A 117 -6.19 -0.70 -16.58
N CYS A 118 -6.08 -0.75 -15.25
CA CYS A 118 -7.18 -1.27 -14.43
C CYS A 118 -8.38 -0.32 -14.51
N THR A 119 -9.56 -0.86 -14.80
CA THR A 119 -10.83 -0.14 -14.75
C THR A 119 -11.45 -0.37 -13.38
N LYS A 120 -11.93 0.70 -12.74
CA LYS A 120 -12.76 0.59 -11.53
C LYS A 120 -14.07 -0.13 -11.83
#